data_AF-A0A7Y3FD94-F1
#
_entry.id   AF-A0A7Y3FD94-F1
#
_cell.length_a   1.000
_cell.length_b   1.000
_cell.length_c   1.000
_cell.angle_alpha   90.00
_cell.angle_beta   90.00
_cell.angle_gamma   90.00
#
_symmetry.space_group_name_H-M   'P 1'
#
loop_
_entity.id
_entity.type
_entity.pdbx_description
1 polymer ?
#
loop_
_entity_poly.entity_id
_entity_poly.type
_entity_poly.pdbx_seq_one_letter_code
_entity_poly.pdbx_strand_id
1 'polypeptide(L)'
;MRLSTFLTGLAASFAAAGAAFAQDLPIIGQPTDGELGFQPQATSSMQDVVWLDNFLLVIITIITLFVLGLLLYVIVRYNQKSNPEPKTFTHNTPIEVAWTVIPIVILIFIGSFSLPVLFKDQTIPEGDVVIKATGYQWYWGYEYVDEGIEFESYMIGAAEGNMLTPDVSQQLADAGYSDEQFLLATDTSIVIPTGKVVVVQLTGGDVIHSWTVPA
;
A
#
# COMPACT_ATOMS: atom_id res chain seq x y z
N MET A 1 -14.88 -42.43 -30.99
CA MET A 1 -15.49 -42.11 -29.68
C MET A 1 -14.50 -42.14 -28.52
N ARG A 2 -13.66 -43.18 -28.34
CA ARG A 2 -12.79 -43.32 -27.15
C ARG A 2 -11.63 -42.30 -27.01
N LEU A 3 -11.09 -41.79 -28.11
CA LEU A 3 -9.96 -40.84 -28.07
C LEU A 3 -10.39 -39.42 -27.66
N SER A 4 -11.57 -38.99 -28.10
CA SER A 4 -12.15 -37.68 -27.74
C SER A 4 -12.49 -37.61 -26.25
N THR A 5 -13.04 -38.69 -25.68
CA THR A 5 -13.34 -38.77 -24.24
C THR A 5 -12.08 -38.77 -23.36
N PHE A 6 -10.98 -39.35 -23.86
CA PHE A 6 -9.69 -39.36 -23.17
C PHE A 6 -9.02 -37.98 -23.16
N LEU A 7 -9.07 -37.26 -24.30
CA LEU A 7 -8.54 -35.89 -24.41
C LEU A 7 -9.34 -34.88 -23.59
N THR A 8 -10.68 -35.00 -23.55
CA THR A 8 -11.52 -34.17 -22.68
C THR A 8 -11.30 -34.49 -21.20
N GLY A 9 -11.05 -35.75 -20.85
CA GLY A 9 -10.70 -36.15 -19.49
C GLY A 9 -9.34 -35.60 -19.05
N LEU A 10 -8.35 -35.61 -19.95
CA LEU A 10 -7.03 -35.04 -19.69
C LEU A 10 -7.11 -33.52 -19.50
N ALA A 11 -7.82 -32.80 -20.38
CA ALA A 11 -8.03 -31.36 -20.27
C ALA A 11 -8.76 -30.98 -18.97
N ALA A 12 -9.79 -31.74 -18.57
CA ALA A 12 -10.48 -31.54 -17.30
C ALA A 12 -9.56 -31.81 -16.10
N SER A 13 -8.67 -32.80 -16.18
CA SER A 13 -7.70 -33.09 -15.11
C SER A 13 -6.60 -32.04 -14.98
N PHE A 14 -6.17 -31.42 -16.09
CA PHE A 14 -5.23 -30.29 -16.06
C PHE A 14 -5.89 -29.00 -15.55
N ALA A 15 -7.15 -28.75 -15.91
CA ALA A 15 -7.92 -27.63 -15.37
C ALA A 15 -8.18 -27.79 -13.86
N ALA A 16 -8.52 -29.00 -13.40
CA ALA A 16 -8.72 -29.30 -11.98
C ALA A 16 -7.40 -29.27 -11.18
N ALA A 17 -6.29 -29.73 -11.76
CA ALA A 17 -4.97 -29.64 -11.13
C ALA A 17 -4.50 -28.18 -11.01
N GLY A 18 -4.74 -27.35 -12.04
CA GLY A 18 -4.45 -25.91 -11.99
C GLY A 18 -5.27 -25.18 -10.92
N ALA A 19 -6.54 -25.55 -10.74
CA ALA A 19 -7.40 -25.02 -9.69
C ALA A 19 -6.93 -25.44 -8.28
N ALA A 20 -6.44 -26.68 -8.11
CA ALA A 20 -5.96 -27.18 -6.83
C ALA A 20 -4.65 -26.53 -6.35
N PHE A 21 -3.76 -26.11 -7.26
CA PHE A 21 -2.54 -25.37 -6.89
C PHE A 21 -2.79 -23.89 -6.54
N ALA A 22 -3.96 -23.34 -6.90
CA ALA A 22 -4.33 -21.98 -6.56
C ALA A 22 -4.87 -21.83 -5.12
N GLN A 23 -5.24 -22.94 -4.46
CA GLN A 23 -5.94 -22.93 -3.17
C GLN A 23 -5.05 -22.82 -1.92
N ASP A 24 -3.72 -22.93 -2.05
CA ASP A 24 -2.76 -22.84 -0.92
C ASP A 24 -1.74 -21.72 -1.12
N LEU A 25 -2.16 -20.57 -1.65
CA LEU A 25 -1.29 -19.40 -1.77
C LEU A 25 -1.15 -18.68 -0.41
N PRO A 26 0.06 -18.26 -0.02
CA PRO A 26 0.24 -17.49 1.20
C PRO A 26 -0.39 -16.10 1.06
N ILE A 27 -1.12 -15.67 2.10
CA ILE A 27 -1.65 -14.30 2.20
C ILE A 27 -0.53 -13.40 2.74
N ILE A 28 -0.03 -12.49 1.90
CA ILE A 28 1.12 -11.63 2.19
C ILE A 28 0.70 -10.18 2.45
N GLY A 29 -0.03 -9.58 1.50
CA GLY A 29 -0.42 -8.16 1.54
C GLY A 29 -1.63 -7.91 2.44
N GLN A 30 -1.45 -8.05 3.75
CA GLN A 30 -2.49 -7.80 4.76
C GLN A 30 -1.91 -7.07 5.97
N PRO A 31 -2.74 -6.32 6.73
CA PRO A 31 -2.31 -5.80 8.02
C PRO A 31 -2.07 -6.93 9.02
N THR A 32 -1.09 -6.74 9.91
CA THR A 32 -0.81 -7.66 11.01
C THR A 32 -1.02 -6.94 12.34
N ASP A 33 -1.67 -7.59 13.30
CA ASP A 33 -2.00 -6.98 14.59
C ASP A 33 -0.75 -6.50 15.34
N GLY A 34 -0.78 -5.25 15.80
CA GLY A 34 0.31 -4.61 16.52
C GLY A 34 1.53 -4.18 15.68
N GLU A 35 1.56 -4.44 14.37
CA GLU A 35 2.64 -3.94 13.51
C GLU A 35 2.52 -2.43 13.28
N LEU A 36 3.67 -1.74 13.34
CA LEU A 36 3.75 -0.28 13.19
C LEU A 36 4.33 0.17 11.84
N GLY A 37 4.85 -0.78 11.05
CA GLY A 37 5.50 -0.52 9.77
C GLY A 37 4.55 -0.68 8.58
N PHE A 38 5.13 -0.62 7.38
CA PHE A 38 4.43 -0.97 6.14
C PHE A 38 4.15 -2.47 6.05
N GLN A 39 3.15 -2.82 5.24
CA GLN A 39 2.93 -4.21 4.81
C GLN A 39 4.16 -4.77 4.06
N PRO A 40 4.29 -6.10 3.94
CA PRO A 40 5.37 -6.71 3.18
C PRO A 40 5.43 -6.20 1.73
N GLN A 41 6.63 -5.82 1.29
CA GLN A 41 6.86 -5.26 -0.04
C GLN A 41 6.84 -6.36 -1.10
N ALA A 42 5.88 -6.33 -2.02
CA ALA A 42 5.73 -7.25 -3.14
C ALA A 42 6.21 -6.66 -4.47
N THR A 43 6.45 -5.34 -4.53
CA THR A 43 6.90 -4.65 -5.76
C THR A 43 8.20 -3.87 -5.57
N SER A 44 8.93 -3.64 -6.67
CA SER A 44 10.12 -2.77 -6.62
C SER A 44 9.78 -1.30 -6.38
N SER A 45 8.56 -0.85 -6.67
CA SER A 45 8.11 0.50 -6.32
C SER A 45 7.93 0.61 -4.81
N MET A 46 7.24 -0.36 -4.19
CA MET A 46 7.03 -0.34 -2.75
C MET A 46 8.34 -0.46 -1.95
N GLN A 47 9.34 -1.19 -2.48
CA GLN A 47 10.70 -1.19 -1.92
C GLN A 47 11.34 0.20 -1.87
N ASP A 48 11.21 0.98 -2.95
CA ASP A 48 11.75 2.34 -3.01
C ASP A 48 10.97 3.29 -2.08
N VAL A 49 9.65 3.13 -1.98
CA VAL A 49 8.80 3.91 -1.06
C VAL A 49 9.22 3.66 0.38
N VAL A 50 9.35 2.39 0.80
CA VAL A 50 9.76 2.05 2.17
C VAL A 50 11.19 2.50 2.46
N TRP A 51 12.10 2.42 1.49
CA TRP A 51 13.44 2.96 1.65
C TRP A 51 13.41 4.48 1.85
N LEU A 52 12.66 5.20 1.02
CA LEU A 52 12.56 6.66 1.10
C LEU A 52 11.91 7.09 2.41
N ASP A 53 10.84 6.42 2.84
CA ASP A 53 10.19 6.67 4.12
C ASP A 53 11.18 6.48 5.29
N ASN A 54 11.88 5.36 5.36
CA ASN A 54 12.86 5.12 6.43
C ASN A 54 13.98 6.17 6.45
N PHE A 55 14.46 6.58 5.27
CA PHE A 55 15.42 7.68 5.15
C PHE A 55 14.88 9.00 5.70
N LEU A 56 13.64 9.35 5.36
CA LEU A 56 12.97 10.55 5.87
C LEU A 56 12.72 10.47 7.38
N LEU A 57 12.28 9.31 7.86
CA LEU A 57 11.97 9.04 9.26
C LEU A 57 13.19 9.28 10.14
N VAL A 58 14.38 8.85 9.71
CA VAL A 58 15.65 9.14 10.40
C VAL A 58 15.90 10.64 10.48
N ILE A 59 15.76 11.38 9.37
CA ILE A 59 15.99 12.84 9.33
C ILE A 59 15.03 13.56 10.29
N ILE A 60 13.73 13.30 10.19
CA ILE A 60 12.74 13.99 11.02
C ILE A 60 12.84 13.59 12.49
N THR A 61 13.26 12.36 12.79
CA THR A 61 13.51 11.92 14.17
C THR A 61 14.68 12.68 14.78
N ILE A 62 15.79 12.86 14.05
CA ILE A 62 16.94 13.64 14.52
C ILE A 62 16.52 15.10 14.77
N ILE A 63 15.78 15.71 13.85
CA ILE A 63 15.27 17.09 14.01
C ILE A 63 14.35 17.19 15.24
N THR A 64 13.46 16.22 15.41
CA THR A 64 12.51 16.18 16.53
C THR A 64 13.24 16.05 17.87
N LEU A 65 14.23 15.15 17.96
CA LEU A 65 15.05 14.99 19.15
C LEU A 65 15.90 16.23 19.43
N PHE A 66 16.40 16.91 18.40
CA PHE A 66 17.11 18.18 18.54
C PHE A 66 16.20 19.26 19.14
N VAL A 67 14.99 19.45 18.60
CA VAL A 67 14.01 20.41 19.12
C VAL A 67 13.61 20.06 20.54
N LEU A 68 13.31 18.78 20.82
CA LEU A 68 12.97 18.31 22.16
C LEU A 68 14.11 18.57 23.15
N GLY A 69 15.36 18.30 22.75
CA GLY A 69 16.55 18.57 23.55
C GLY A 69 16.71 20.06 23.87
N LEU A 70 16.51 20.94 22.88
CA LEU A 70 16.52 22.39 23.11
C LEU A 70 15.42 22.83 24.07
N LEU A 71 14.21 22.29 23.93
CA LEU A 71 13.10 22.61 24.84
C LEU A 71 13.40 22.17 26.27
N LEU A 72 13.87 20.94 26.47
CA LEU A 72 14.27 20.43 27.79
C LEU A 72 15.41 21.27 28.38
N TYR A 73 16.40 21.64 27.57
CA TYR A 73 17.48 22.52 28.00
C TYR A 73 16.95 23.88 28.44
N VAL A 74 16.06 24.50 27.65
CA VAL A 74 15.48 25.81 27.98
C VAL A 74 14.67 25.75 29.28
N ILE A 75 13.85 24.71 29.46
CA ILE A 75 13.06 24.50 30.67
C ILE A 75 13.96 24.39 31.91
N VAL A 76 15.02 23.58 31.85
CA VAL A 76 15.91 23.36 33.00
C VAL A 76 16.82 24.56 33.25
N ARG A 77 17.36 25.18 32.18
CA ARG A 77 18.35 26.25 32.31
C ARG A 77 17.75 27.62 32.61
N TYR A 78 16.57 27.90 32.05
CA TYR A 78 15.94 29.23 32.06
C TYR A 78 14.58 29.27 32.79
N ASN A 79 14.25 28.26 33.61
CA ASN A 79 13.12 28.42 34.54
C ASN A 79 13.36 29.57 35.53
N GLN A 80 12.27 30.06 36.14
CA GLN A 80 12.28 31.20 37.04
C GLN A 80 13.24 31.07 38.23
N LYS A 81 13.47 29.84 38.73
CA LYS A 81 14.40 29.60 39.85
C LYS A 81 15.86 29.73 39.41
N SER A 82 16.20 29.21 38.24
CA SER A 82 17.57 29.18 37.70
C SER A 82 17.94 30.44 36.91
N ASN A 83 16.95 31.20 36.42
CA ASN A 83 17.13 32.45 35.69
C ASN A 83 16.05 33.47 36.07
N PRO A 84 16.15 34.10 37.26
CA PRO A 84 15.11 35.01 37.77
C PRO A 84 14.98 36.30 36.95
N GLU A 85 16.06 36.77 36.34
CA GLU A 85 16.07 37.96 35.47
C GLU A 85 16.14 37.54 33.99
N PRO A 86 15.09 37.72 33.19
CA PRO A 86 15.08 37.35 31.78
C PRO A 86 15.93 38.31 30.94
N LYS A 87 16.58 37.79 29.91
CA LYS A 87 17.25 38.62 28.89
C LYS A 87 16.21 39.22 27.94
N THR A 88 16.52 40.37 27.34
CA THR A 88 15.62 41.16 26.48
C THR A 88 16.02 41.21 25.00
N PHE A 89 16.99 40.38 24.57
CA PHE A 89 17.37 40.36 23.15
C PHE A 89 16.22 39.84 22.29
N THR A 90 16.05 40.42 21.10
CA THR A 90 15.01 40.03 20.15
C THR A 90 15.55 39.52 18.82
N HIS A 91 16.86 39.68 18.58
CA HIS A 91 17.51 39.32 17.32
C HIS A 91 18.87 38.67 17.54
N ASN A 92 19.22 37.76 16.64
CA ASN A 92 20.56 37.21 16.49
C ASN A 92 20.75 36.81 15.02
N THR A 93 21.18 37.77 14.19
CA THR A 93 21.27 37.59 12.73
C THR A 93 22.07 36.35 12.31
N PRO A 94 23.25 36.03 12.89
CA PRO A 94 23.95 34.79 12.54
C PRO A 94 23.12 33.52 12.76
N ILE A 95 22.39 33.43 13.88
CA ILE A 95 21.53 32.28 14.18
C ILE A 95 20.32 32.25 13.23
N GLU A 96 19.72 33.41 12.96
CA GLU A 96 18.60 33.55 12.04
C GLU A 96 18.95 33.07 10.63
N VAL A 97 20.13 33.45 10.13
CA VAL A 97 20.62 32.95 8.84
C VAL A 97 20.85 31.45 8.88
N ALA A 98 21.48 30.93 9.95
CA ALA A 98 21.76 29.50 10.07
C ALA A 98 20.48 28.64 10.07
N TRP A 99 19.48 29.00 10.88
CA TRP A 99 18.23 28.22 10.96
C TRP A 99 17.35 28.34 9.72
N THR A 100 17.65 29.25 8.79
CA THR A 100 16.92 29.37 7.52
C THR A 100 17.63 28.59 6.43
N VAL A 101 18.96 28.72 6.34
CA VAL A 101 19.75 28.04 5.32
C VAL A 101 19.81 26.52 5.58
N ILE A 102 19.98 26.09 6.83
CA ILE A 102 20.09 24.65 7.16
C ILE A 102 18.84 23.86 6.72
N PRO A 103 17.59 24.27 7.05
CA PRO A 103 16.40 23.58 6.55
C PRO A 103 16.30 23.55 5.03
N ILE A 104 16.66 24.63 4.33
CA ILE A 104 16.66 24.65 2.86
C ILE A 104 17.61 23.59 2.30
N VAL A 105 18.83 23.48 2.85
CA VAL A 105 19.80 22.46 2.43
C VAL A 105 19.28 21.04 2.71
N ILE A 106 18.65 20.82 3.87
CA ILE A 106 18.03 19.52 4.20
C ILE A 106 16.95 19.16 3.17
N LEU A 107 16.08 20.10 2.79
CA LEU A 107 15.03 19.85 1.80
C LEU A 107 15.58 19.59 0.40
N ILE A 108 16.62 20.30 -0.02
CA ILE A 108 17.31 20.03 -1.30
C ILE A 108 17.93 18.63 -1.28
N PHE A 109 18.56 18.25 -0.17
CA PHE A 109 19.15 16.93 0.00
C PHE A 109 18.07 15.83 -0.09
N ILE A 110 16.96 15.98 0.62
CA ILE A 110 15.79 15.09 0.50
C ILE A 110 15.30 15.00 -0.95
N GLY A 111 15.12 16.15 -1.60
CA GLY A 111 14.64 16.24 -2.98
C GLY A 111 15.50 15.48 -3.98
N SER A 112 16.82 15.41 -3.75
CA SER A 112 17.74 14.68 -4.61
C SER A 112 17.51 13.16 -4.65
N PHE A 113 16.91 12.59 -3.59
CA PHE A 113 16.54 11.18 -3.51
C PHE A 113 15.06 10.92 -3.79
N SER A 114 14.16 11.84 -3.40
CA SER A 114 12.72 11.64 -3.57
C SER A 114 12.24 11.79 -5.02
N LEU A 115 12.82 12.73 -5.79
CA LEU A 115 12.40 12.97 -7.18
C LEU A 115 12.66 11.76 -8.09
N PRO A 116 13.81 11.07 -8.06
CA PRO A 116 14.00 9.84 -8.83
C PRO A 116 12.96 8.76 -8.53
N VAL A 117 12.61 8.56 -7.25
CA VAL A 117 11.56 7.60 -6.83
C VAL A 117 10.21 8.01 -7.42
N LEU A 118 9.85 9.30 -7.33
CA LEU A 118 8.61 9.83 -7.92
C LEU A 118 8.56 9.59 -9.44
N PHE A 119 9.65 9.86 -10.16
CA PHE A 119 9.69 9.66 -11.61
C PHE A 119 9.59 8.18 -12.00
N LYS A 120 10.24 7.29 -11.25
CA LYS A 120 10.13 5.84 -11.47
C LYS A 120 8.68 5.37 -11.28
N ASP A 121 8.01 5.85 -10.25
CA ASP A 121 6.64 5.45 -9.93
C ASP A 121 5.60 6.00 -10.93
N GLN A 122 5.78 7.25 -11.40
CA GLN A 122 4.82 7.92 -12.28
C GLN A 122 5.08 7.71 -13.78
N THR A 123 6.21 7.10 -14.16
CA THR A 123 6.49 6.76 -15.56
C THR A 123 5.94 5.37 -15.86
N ILE A 124 4.78 5.31 -16.49
CA ILE A 124 4.12 4.04 -16.84
C ILE A 124 4.93 3.32 -17.95
N PRO A 125 5.48 2.12 -17.68
CA PRO A 125 6.14 1.29 -18.68
C PRO A 125 5.11 0.60 -19.61
N GLU A 126 5.61 -0.09 -20.64
CA GLU A 126 4.78 -1.01 -21.42
C GLU A 126 4.35 -2.21 -20.54
N GLY A 127 3.05 -2.49 -20.49
CA GLY A 127 2.51 -3.56 -19.67
C GLY A 127 2.55 -4.92 -20.38
N ASP A 128 3.06 -5.94 -19.70
CA ASP A 128 2.89 -7.34 -20.11
C ASP A 128 1.43 -7.80 -19.94
N VAL A 129 0.72 -7.20 -18.96
CA VAL A 129 -0.71 -7.42 -18.70
C VAL A 129 -1.36 -6.06 -18.49
N VAL A 130 -2.44 -5.79 -19.23
CA VAL A 130 -3.24 -4.57 -19.09
C VAL A 130 -4.60 -4.90 -18.51
N ILE A 131 -4.89 -4.34 -17.34
CA ILE A 131 -6.17 -4.49 -16.66
C ILE A 131 -6.84 -3.14 -16.60
N LYS A 132 -8.13 -3.08 -16.94
CA LYS A 132 -8.96 -1.91 -16.67
C LYS A 132 -9.82 -2.19 -15.45
N ALA A 133 -9.70 -1.35 -14.43
CA ALA A 133 -10.51 -1.42 -13.22
C ALA A 133 -11.47 -0.22 -13.18
N THR A 134 -12.76 -0.52 -12.97
CA THR A 134 -13.81 0.48 -12.86
C THR A 134 -14.45 0.41 -11.48
N GLY A 135 -14.44 1.52 -10.74
CA GLY A 135 -15.08 1.61 -9.41
C GLY A 135 -16.56 1.97 -9.52
N TYR A 136 -17.42 1.20 -8.85
CA TYR A 136 -18.87 1.43 -8.74
C TYR A 136 -19.28 1.45 -7.27
N GLN A 137 -20.45 2.00 -6.95
CA GLN A 137 -21.03 1.90 -5.60
C GLN A 137 -21.63 0.51 -5.34
N TRP A 138 -21.06 -0.38 -4.52
CA TRP A 138 -19.73 -0.37 -3.85
C TRP A 138 -18.99 -1.68 -4.17
N TYR A 139 -18.43 -1.76 -5.38
CA TYR A 139 -17.72 -2.92 -5.92
C TYR A 139 -16.75 -2.50 -7.03
N TRP A 140 -15.92 -3.44 -7.49
CA TRP A 140 -14.99 -3.22 -8.60
C TRP A 140 -15.33 -4.10 -9.80
N GLY A 141 -15.34 -3.52 -11.00
CA GLY A 141 -15.35 -4.26 -12.26
C GLY A 141 -13.95 -4.34 -12.86
N TYR A 142 -13.55 -5.51 -13.35
CA TYR A 142 -12.25 -5.76 -13.95
C TYR A 142 -12.39 -6.30 -15.37
N GLU A 143 -11.54 -5.79 -16.27
CA GLU A 143 -11.44 -6.19 -17.67
C GLU A 143 -9.97 -6.45 -18.01
N TYR A 144 -9.62 -7.67 -18.41
CA TYR A 144 -8.31 -8.00 -18.97
C TYR A 144 -8.38 -7.72 -20.47
N VAL A 145 -7.85 -6.57 -20.86
CA VAL A 145 -8.12 -5.92 -22.15
C VAL A 145 -7.79 -6.83 -23.34
N ASP A 146 -6.70 -7.58 -23.25
CA ASP A 146 -6.23 -8.43 -24.34
C ASP A 146 -6.85 -9.84 -24.33
N GLU A 147 -7.41 -10.27 -23.21
CA GLU A 147 -7.86 -11.66 -22.99
C GLU A 147 -9.39 -11.82 -23.07
N GLY A 148 -10.14 -10.71 -23.15
CA GLY A 148 -11.61 -10.72 -23.19
C GLY A 148 -12.24 -11.29 -21.92
N ILE A 149 -11.53 -11.22 -20.80
CA ILE A 149 -12.02 -11.65 -19.48
C ILE A 149 -12.58 -10.43 -18.76
N GLU A 150 -13.83 -10.52 -18.32
CA GLU A 150 -14.52 -9.48 -17.57
C GLU A 150 -15.25 -10.09 -16.37
N PHE A 151 -15.15 -9.45 -15.20
CA PHE A 151 -15.88 -9.85 -14.01
C PHE A 151 -16.05 -8.70 -13.02
N GLU A 152 -16.99 -8.87 -12.10
CA GLU A 152 -17.22 -7.99 -10.96
C GLU A 152 -16.71 -8.65 -9.69
N SER A 153 -16.25 -7.82 -8.74
CA SER A 153 -15.64 -8.24 -7.48
C SER A 153 -16.29 -7.47 -6.33
N TYR A 154 -16.99 -8.22 -5.49
CA TYR A 154 -17.71 -7.77 -4.31
C TYR A 154 -17.03 -8.29 -3.04
N MET A 155 -17.13 -7.52 -1.96
CA MET A 155 -16.70 -7.99 -0.65
C MET A 155 -17.52 -9.22 -0.23
N ILE A 156 -16.84 -10.26 0.27
CA ILE A 156 -17.53 -11.40 0.89
C ILE A 156 -18.24 -10.90 2.16
N GLY A 157 -19.56 -11.07 2.23
CA GLY A 157 -20.41 -10.48 3.27
C GLY A 157 -21.15 -9.18 2.87
N ALA A 158 -20.97 -8.69 1.64
CA ALA A 158 -21.66 -7.49 1.17
C ALA A 158 -23.19 -7.64 1.12
N ALA A 159 -23.68 -8.82 0.72
CA ALA A 159 -25.12 -9.11 0.68
C ALA A 159 -25.72 -9.33 2.08
N GLU A 160 -24.89 -9.68 3.05
CA GLU A 160 -25.22 -10.02 4.43
C GLU A 160 -25.13 -8.79 5.37
N GLY A 161 -25.24 -7.58 4.80
CA GLY A 161 -25.26 -6.34 5.57
C GLY A 161 -23.89 -5.89 6.07
N ASN A 162 -22.80 -6.37 5.47
CA ASN A 162 -21.42 -6.03 5.82
C ASN A 162 -21.06 -6.40 7.28
N MET A 163 -21.57 -7.53 7.78
CA MET A 163 -21.28 -8.03 9.12
C MET A 163 -20.65 -9.41 9.07
N LEU A 164 -19.69 -9.68 9.96
CA LEU A 164 -19.17 -11.02 10.16
C LEU A 164 -20.25 -11.85 10.86
N THR A 165 -20.82 -12.80 10.13
CA THR A 165 -21.82 -13.76 10.61
C THR A 165 -21.31 -15.18 10.34
N PRO A 166 -21.87 -16.22 10.99
CA PRO A 166 -21.47 -17.60 10.70
C PRO A 166 -21.57 -17.98 9.22
N ASP A 167 -22.54 -17.42 8.49
CA ASP A 167 -22.70 -17.66 7.05
C ASP A 167 -21.57 -16.98 6.26
N VAL A 168 -21.18 -15.76 6.64
CA VAL A 168 -20.05 -15.03 6.01
C VAL A 168 -18.71 -15.72 6.33
N SER A 169 -18.52 -16.21 7.55
CA SER A 169 -17.35 -17.02 7.92
C SER A 169 -17.26 -18.29 7.05
N GLN A 170 -18.39 -18.93 6.76
CA GLN A 170 -18.41 -20.07 5.85
C GLN A 170 -18.09 -19.67 4.41
N GLN A 171 -18.63 -18.55 3.92
CA GLN A 171 -18.30 -18.03 2.59
C GLN A 171 -16.80 -17.71 2.44
N LEU A 172 -16.18 -17.12 3.47
CA LEU A 172 -14.74 -16.88 3.50
C LEU A 172 -13.97 -18.20 3.42
N ALA A 173 -14.33 -19.18 4.24
CA ALA A 173 -13.70 -20.51 4.24
C ALA A 173 -13.83 -21.22 2.88
N ASP A 174 -15.02 -21.16 2.26
CA ASP A 174 -15.27 -21.75 0.94
C ASP A 174 -14.44 -21.07 -0.17
N ALA A 175 -14.16 -19.78 -0.01
CA ALA A 175 -13.29 -19.00 -0.90
C ALA A 175 -11.77 -19.13 -0.57
N GLY A 176 -11.40 -19.94 0.43
CA GLY A 176 -10.00 -20.17 0.81
C GLY A 176 -9.42 -19.13 1.78
N TYR A 177 -10.27 -18.33 2.43
CA TYR A 177 -9.90 -17.33 3.41
C TYR A 177 -10.32 -17.73 4.83
N SER A 178 -9.89 -16.96 5.82
CA SER A 178 -10.36 -17.05 7.21
C SER A 178 -11.13 -15.80 7.62
N ASP A 179 -11.72 -15.81 8.81
CA ASP A 179 -12.37 -14.64 9.40
C ASP A 179 -11.44 -13.41 9.49
N GLU A 180 -10.11 -13.61 9.53
CA GLU A 180 -9.12 -12.53 9.55
C GLU A 180 -9.14 -11.67 8.28
N GLN A 181 -9.60 -12.23 7.16
CA GLN A 181 -9.70 -11.52 5.87
C GLN A 181 -11.09 -10.92 5.64
N PHE A 182 -12.00 -10.97 6.61
CA PHE A 182 -13.24 -10.21 6.53
C PHE A 182 -12.95 -8.71 6.33
N LEU A 183 -13.73 -8.04 5.47
CA LEU A 183 -13.49 -6.67 4.96
C LEU A 183 -12.32 -6.50 3.97
N LEU A 184 -11.57 -7.57 3.66
CA LEU A 184 -10.48 -7.56 2.67
C LEU A 184 -10.78 -8.48 1.50
N ALA A 185 -11.24 -9.69 1.79
CA ALA A 185 -11.52 -10.72 0.79
C ALA A 185 -12.74 -10.35 -0.07
N THR A 186 -12.63 -10.70 -1.34
CA THR A 186 -13.64 -10.52 -2.37
C THR A 186 -14.01 -11.86 -2.98
N ASP A 187 -15.22 -11.96 -3.53
CA ASP A 187 -15.75 -13.17 -4.17
C ASP A 187 -14.96 -13.58 -5.43
N THR A 188 -14.41 -12.60 -6.15
CA THR A 188 -13.50 -12.79 -7.28
C THR A 188 -12.24 -11.94 -7.11
N SER A 189 -11.11 -12.43 -7.61
CA SER A 189 -9.81 -11.76 -7.46
C SER A 189 -9.13 -11.50 -8.79
N ILE A 190 -8.35 -10.42 -8.84
CA ILE A 190 -7.37 -10.20 -9.91
C ILE A 190 -6.26 -11.24 -9.77
N VAL A 191 -5.92 -11.93 -10.85
CA VAL A 191 -4.84 -12.92 -10.91
C VAL A 191 -3.85 -12.47 -11.97
N ILE A 192 -2.60 -12.25 -11.56
CA ILE A 192 -1.54 -11.73 -12.42
C ILE A 192 -0.30 -12.64 -12.38
N PRO A 193 0.47 -12.72 -13.47
CA PRO A 193 1.72 -13.46 -13.49
C PRO A 193 2.81 -12.74 -12.67
N THR A 194 3.59 -13.50 -11.91
CA THR A 194 4.69 -12.96 -11.12
C THR A 194 5.85 -12.48 -12.01
N GLY A 195 6.53 -11.41 -11.60
CA GLY A 195 7.69 -10.87 -12.31
C GLY A 195 7.36 -10.20 -13.65
N LYS A 196 6.09 -9.85 -13.87
CA LYS A 196 5.59 -9.16 -15.06
C LYS A 196 5.12 -7.75 -14.73
N VAL A 197 5.19 -6.88 -15.74
CA VAL A 197 4.72 -5.50 -15.63
C VAL A 197 3.21 -5.49 -15.83
N VAL A 198 2.47 -5.15 -14.77
CA VAL A 198 1.01 -4.99 -14.82
C VAL A 198 0.68 -3.51 -14.88
N VAL A 199 -0.06 -3.10 -15.91
CA VAL A 199 -0.57 -1.73 -16.04
C VAL A 199 -2.07 -1.75 -15.76
N VAL A 200 -2.48 -1.02 -14.72
CA VAL A 200 -3.90 -0.89 -14.35
C VAL A 200 -4.43 0.47 -14.79
N GLN A 201 -5.45 0.46 -15.64
CA GLN A 201 -6.18 1.65 -16.07
C GLN A 201 -7.38 1.86 -15.16
N LEU A 202 -7.46 3.01 -14.50
CA LEU A 202 -8.49 3.30 -13.49
C LEU A 202 -9.53 4.28 -14.01
N THR A 203 -10.81 4.00 -13.75
CA THR A 203 -11.91 4.96 -13.95
C THR A 203 -13.02 4.74 -12.92
N GLY A 204 -13.91 5.73 -12.77
CA GLY A 204 -15.16 5.59 -12.02
C GLY A 204 -16.33 5.32 -12.95
N GLY A 205 -17.25 4.45 -12.54
CA GLY A 205 -18.55 4.24 -13.19
C GLY A 205 -19.63 5.20 -12.70
N ASP A 206 -19.46 5.78 -11.52
CA ASP A 206 -20.42 6.69 -10.88
C ASP A 206 -19.74 7.86 -10.14
N VAL A 207 -19.35 7.66 -8.88
CA VAL A 207 -18.64 8.61 -8.04
C VAL A 207 -17.14 8.35 -8.07
N ILE A 208 -16.37 9.19 -7.37
CA ILE A 208 -14.93 8.99 -7.24
C ILE A 208 -14.67 7.80 -6.31
N HIS A 209 -13.87 6.86 -6.79
CA HIS A 209 -13.28 5.76 -6.02
C HIS A 209 -11.76 5.82 -6.15
N SER A 210 -11.05 5.10 -5.26
CA SER A 210 -9.59 4.98 -5.31
C SER A 210 -9.21 3.51 -5.18
N TRP A 211 -8.48 3.00 -6.18
CA TRP A 211 -7.98 1.64 -6.19
C TRP A 211 -6.57 1.61 -5.61
N THR A 212 -6.27 0.65 -4.73
CA THR A 212 -4.94 0.53 -4.13
C THR A 212 -4.66 -0.89 -3.64
N VAL A 213 -3.39 -1.27 -3.68
CA VAL A 213 -2.83 -2.46 -3.04
C VAL A 213 -1.55 -1.99 -2.31
N PRO A 214 -1.51 -2.01 -0.96
CA PRO A 214 -0.36 -1.47 -0.23
C PRO A 214 0.97 -2.23 -0.38
N ALA A 215 0.93 -3.53 -0.72
CA ALA A 215 2.11 -4.40 -0.83
C ALA A 215 2.91 -4.19 -2.12
#